data_AF-A0A0F2M1P0-F1
#
_entry.id   AF-A0A0F2M1P0-F1
#
_cell.length_a   1.000
_cell.length_b   1.000
_cell.length_c   1.000
_cell.angle_alpha   90.00
_cell.angle_beta   90.00
_cell.angle_gamma   90.00
#
_symmetry.space_group_name_H-M   'P 1'
#
loop_
_entity.id
_entity.type
_entity.pdbx_description
1 polymer ?
#
loop_
_entity_poly.entity_id
_entity_poly.type
_entity_poly.pdbx_seq_one_letter_code
_entity_poly.pdbx_strand_id
1 'polypeptide(L)'
;MTKATVATHGVPNTRQTVIDTEHGPFQVMVSWPLDWHADGTPKDAAEDVAAVPVIFVLDGNAYFLSATDIARRQQFEAKRKSIIVAIGYPDAETETVYVPARRSFDLTPPAKKGLPQWPVKDADGREVTDGDGHPVYMKLGGAATFHATLVDVVIPLLSRELLPSLPAWDRLATRVLSGHSFGGLFTLYALFTSPGLFDVYMAASPSIWFNDESIVAEQEAAFLGQPPPAAADGRQKPVLYLNSGTGEELDVFPKPDDTDATFKARQDFLAEKHMCTNTRAMAARLQKTEHFADVWLQEFTYEDHMSAAVVALQRGMNKLHREWWVGK
;
A
#
# COMPACT_ATOMS: atom_id res chain seq x y z
N MET A 1 -13.30 -16.76 -45.19
CA MET A 1 -13.11 -15.52 -44.39
C MET A 1 -13.55 -15.83 -42.97
N THR A 2 -12.61 -15.88 -42.03
CA THR A 2 -12.93 -16.08 -40.61
C THR A 2 -13.37 -14.74 -40.03
N LYS A 3 -14.65 -14.62 -39.62
CA LYS A 3 -15.12 -13.43 -38.90
C LYS A 3 -14.56 -13.48 -37.48
N ALA A 4 -13.66 -12.56 -37.15
CA ALA A 4 -13.26 -12.33 -35.77
C ALA A 4 -14.31 -11.43 -35.10
N THR A 5 -14.88 -11.89 -33.99
CA THR A 5 -15.75 -11.06 -33.14
C THR A 5 -14.87 -10.42 -32.07
N VAL A 6 -14.79 -9.09 -32.06
CA VAL A 6 -14.13 -8.33 -30.99
C VAL A 6 -15.14 -8.17 -29.86
N ALA A 7 -14.78 -8.63 -28.66
CA ALA A 7 -15.56 -8.44 -27.44
C ALA A 7 -14.70 -7.76 -26.39
N THR A 8 -15.27 -6.80 -25.66
CA THR A 8 -14.67 -6.25 -24.45
C THR A 8 -14.70 -7.31 -23.36
N HIS A 9 -13.52 -7.72 -22.88
CA HIS A 9 -13.38 -8.70 -21.80
C HIS A 9 -13.30 -7.99 -20.46
N GLY A 10 -14.27 -8.23 -19.58
CA GLY A 10 -14.17 -7.85 -18.17
C GLY A 10 -13.27 -8.82 -17.41
N VAL A 11 -12.62 -8.33 -16.35
CA VAL A 11 -11.85 -9.21 -15.46
C VAL A 11 -12.84 -10.07 -14.65
N PRO A 12 -12.75 -11.42 -14.68
CA PRO A 12 -13.70 -12.26 -13.94
C PRO A 12 -13.52 -12.14 -12.44
N ASN A 13 -14.59 -12.38 -11.67
CA ASN A 13 -14.57 -12.37 -10.21
C ASN A 13 -13.99 -11.07 -9.63
N THR A 14 -14.38 -9.95 -10.24
CA THR A 14 -14.10 -8.61 -9.73
C THR A 14 -15.36 -7.76 -9.67
N ARG A 15 -15.33 -6.74 -8.82
CA ARG A 15 -16.35 -5.68 -8.72
C ARG A 15 -15.64 -4.37 -8.41
N GLN A 16 -16.20 -3.25 -8.85
CA GLN A 16 -15.73 -1.94 -8.44
C GLN A 16 -16.90 -1.00 -8.18
N THR A 17 -16.66 0.01 -7.34
CA THR A 17 -17.59 1.11 -7.10
C THR A 17 -16.82 2.40 -6.85
N VAL A 18 -17.49 3.53 -7.01
CA VAL A 18 -16.99 4.84 -6.57
C VAL A 18 -17.75 5.23 -5.31
N ILE A 19 -17.02 5.66 -4.29
CA ILE A 19 -17.58 6.20 -3.05
C ILE A 19 -17.27 7.68 -2.94
N ASP A 20 -18.30 8.49 -2.69
CA ASP A 20 -18.13 9.90 -2.39
C ASP A 20 -17.74 10.08 -0.92
N THR A 21 -16.73 10.90 -0.67
CA THR A 21 -16.24 11.20 0.67
C THR A 21 -15.96 12.70 0.80
N GLU A 22 -15.73 13.18 2.02
CA GLU A 22 -15.34 14.57 2.27
C GLU A 22 -14.02 14.96 1.58
N HIS A 23 -13.22 13.98 1.17
CA HIS A 23 -11.94 14.16 0.46
C HIS A 23 -12.05 14.05 -1.06
N GLY A 24 -13.28 13.94 -1.56
CA GLY A 24 -13.56 13.59 -2.94
C GLY A 24 -13.79 12.09 -3.12
N PRO A 25 -14.16 11.67 -4.33
CA PRO A 25 -14.51 10.28 -4.60
C PRO A 25 -13.29 9.35 -4.55
N PHE A 26 -13.49 8.12 -4.07
CA PHE A 26 -12.49 7.03 -4.17
C PHE A 26 -13.07 5.88 -5.00
N GLN A 27 -12.21 5.23 -5.78
CA GLN A 27 -12.55 3.99 -6.49
C GLN A 27 -12.13 2.79 -5.65
N VAL A 28 -13.09 1.97 -5.26
CA VAL A 28 -12.84 0.72 -4.52
C VAL A 28 -13.03 -0.44 -5.48
N MET A 29 -11.99 -1.23 -5.67
CA MET A 29 -11.97 -2.41 -6.54
C MET A 29 -11.75 -3.66 -5.70
N VAL A 30 -12.53 -4.71 -5.95
CA VAL A 30 -12.45 -5.96 -5.21
C VAL A 30 -12.29 -7.12 -6.18
N SER A 31 -11.44 -8.09 -5.84
CA SER A 31 -11.34 -9.38 -6.54
C SER A 31 -11.33 -10.53 -5.56
N TRP A 32 -11.94 -11.66 -5.93
CA TRP A 32 -12.03 -12.85 -5.09
C TRP A 32 -11.65 -14.13 -5.87
N PRO A 33 -11.46 -15.27 -5.20
CA PRO A 33 -10.97 -16.52 -5.81
C PRO A 33 -11.79 -16.95 -7.04
N LEU A 34 -11.11 -17.54 -8.04
CA LEU A 34 -11.74 -17.94 -9.32
C LEU A 34 -12.65 -19.17 -9.19
N ASP A 35 -12.50 -19.94 -8.12
CA ASP A 35 -13.34 -21.10 -7.83
C ASP A 35 -14.59 -20.73 -7.01
N TRP A 36 -14.84 -19.44 -6.76
CA TRP A 36 -16.10 -18.92 -6.24
C TRP A 36 -17.05 -18.55 -7.36
N HIS A 37 -18.32 -18.35 -7.04
CA HIS A 37 -19.33 -17.83 -7.94
C HIS A 37 -19.05 -16.36 -8.31
N ALA A 38 -19.66 -15.90 -9.40
CA ALA A 38 -19.51 -14.53 -9.89
C ALA A 38 -20.15 -13.47 -8.95
N ASP A 39 -20.97 -13.89 -7.99
CA ASP A 39 -21.51 -13.01 -6.94
C ASP A 39 -20.61 -12.92 -5.70
N GLY A 40 -19.52 -13.68 -5.68
CA GLY A 40 -18.57 -13.72 -4.56
C GLY A 40 -18.86 -14.78 -3.50
N THR A 41 -19.81 -15.70 -3.72
CA THR A 41 -20.04 -16.82 -2.80
C THR A 41 -19.11 -18.02 -3.11
N PRO A 42 -18.57 -18.74 -2.12
CA PRO A 42 -17.81 -19.96 -2.38
C PRO A 42 -18.68 -21.02 -3.09
N LYS A 43 -18.09 -21.78 -4.04
CA LYS A 43 -18.77 -22.94 -4.64
C LYS A 43 -18.85 -24.12 -3.67
N ASP A 44 -17.87 -24.25 -2.78
CA ASP A 44 -17.90 -25.20 -1.68
C ASP A 44 -18.53 -24.54 -0.46
N ALA A 45 -19.74 -24.97 -0.09
CA ALA A 45 -20.46 -24.42 1.06
C ALA A 45 -19.77 -24.69 2.42
N ALA A 46 -18.78 -25.59 2.47
CA ALA A 46 -17.98 -25.84 3.67
C ALA A 46 -16.78 -24.88 3.80
N GLU A 47 -16.49 -24.07 2.79
CA GLU A 47 -15.39 -23.11 2.82
C GLU A 47 -15.66 -21.98 3.82
N ASP A 48 -14.78 -21.85 4.82
CA ASP A 48 -14.84 -20.75 5.77
C ASP A 48 -14.25 -19.47 5.14
N VAL A 49 -15.13 -18.57 4.71
CA VAL A 49 -14.75 -17.25 4.16
C VAL A 49 -13.94 -16.44 5.16
N ALA A 50 -14.18 -16.59 6.47
CA ALA A 50 -13.45 -15.84 7.51
C ALA A 50 -11.96 -16.22 7.54
N ALA A 51 -11.60 -17.41 7.08
CA ALA A 51 -10.22 -17.88 7.01
C ALA A 51 -9.46 -17.38 5.77
N VAL A 52 -10.14 -16.78 4.78
CA VAL A 52 -9.49 -16.24 3.57
C VAL A 52 -8.93 -14.85 3.86
N PRO A 53 -7.62 -14.61 3.71
CA PRO A 53 -7.04 -13.29 3.94
C PRO A 53 -7.63 -12.22 3.04
N VAL A 54 -7.95 -11.06 3.63
CA VAL A 54 -8.36 -9.85 2.90
C VAL A 54 -7.19 -8.88 2.87
N ILE A 55 -6.74 -8.51 1.67
CA ILE A 55 -5.57 -7.68 1.45
C ILE A 55 -6.01 -6.34 0.86
N PHE A 56 -5.88 -5.29 1.66
CA PHE A 56 -6.04 -3.92 1.22
C PHE A 56 -4.78 -3.48 0.47
N VAL A 57 -4.96 -2.89 -0.71
CA VAL A 57 -3.87 -2.40 -1.57
C VAL A 57 -4.11 -0.93 -1.89
N LEU A 58 -3.25 -0.06 -1.38
CA LEU A 58 -3.27 1.38 -1.66
C LEU A 58 -2.74 1.68 -3.05
N ASP A 59 -2.97 2.90 -3.56
CA ASP A 59 -2.70 3.27 -4.95
C ASP A 59 -3.32 2.24 -5.92
N GLY A 60 -4.60 1.93 -5.68
CA GLY A 60 -5.27 0.77 -6.25
C GLY A 60 -5.30 0.74 -7.77
N ASN A 61 -5.36 1.89 -8.45
CA ASN A 61 -5.32 1.95 -9.92
C ASN A 61 -3.99 1.37 -10.46
N ALA A 62 -2.89 1.46 -9.72
CA ALA A 62 -1.59 0.93 -10.11
C ALA A 62 -1.41 -0.56 -9.79
N TYR A 63 -2.00 -1.04 -8.70
CA TYR A 63 -1.64 -2.35 -8.14
C TYR A 63 -2.77 -3.39 -8.09
N PHE A 64 -4.03 -3.02 -8.34
CA PHE A 64 -5.16 -3.94 -8.25
C PHE A 64 -4.97 -5.19 -9.11
N LEU A 65 -4.72 -5.01 -10.41
CA LEU A 65 -4.58 -6.14 -11.34
C LEU A 65 -3.36 -7.01 -11.02
N SER A 66 -2.24 -6.40 -10.62
CA SER A 66 -1.05 -7.13 -10.18
C SER A 66 -1.34 -7.99 -8.95
N ALA A 67 -1.97 -7.42 -7.92
CA ALA A 67 -2.35 -8.14 -6.70
C ALA A 67 -3.33 -9.29 -7.00
N THR A 68 -4.34 -9.02 -7.83
CA THR A 68 -5.33 -10.02 -8.26
C THR A 68 -4.65 -11.19 -8.99
N ASP A 69 -3.74 -10.92 -9.92
CA ASP A 69 -3.06 -11.99 -10.67
C ASP A 69 -2.05 -12.76 -9.82
N ILE A 70 -1.38 -12.12 -8.85
CA ILE A 70 -0.56 -12.81 -7.84
C ILE A 70 -1.44 -13.76 -7.02
N ALA A 71 -2.57 -13.28 -6.49
CA ALA A 71 -3.49 -14.10 -5.70
C ALA A 71 -4.02 -15.31 -6.49
N ARG A 72 -4.34 -15.14 -7.77
CA ARG A 72 -4.78 -16.22 -8.65
C ARG A 72 -3.71 -17.27 -8.91
N ARG A 73 -2.45 -16.85 -9.10
CA ARG A 73 -1.34 -17.79 -9.23
C ARG A 73 -1.09 -18.56 -7.94
N GLN A 74 -1.17 -17.90 -6.78
CA GLN A 74 -1.09 -18.56 -5.48
C GLN A 74 -2.25 -19.55 -5.25
N GLN A 75 -3.46 -19.22 -5.71
CA GLN A 75 -4.59 -20.15 -5.69
C GLN A 75 -4.29 -21.40 -6.51
N PHE A 76 -3.71 -21.23 -7.70
CA PHE A 76 -3.40 -22.34 -8.59
C PHE A 76 -2.25 -23.21 -8.06
N GLU A 77 -1.10 -22.61 -7.75
CA GLU A 77 0.15 -23.30 -7.39
C GLU A 77 0.14 -23.79 -5.94
N ALA A 78 -0.24 -22.92 -5.00
CA ALA A 78 -0.10 -23.17 -3.57
C ALA A 78 -1.40 -23.56 -2.87
N LYS A 79 -2.54 -23.53 -3.59
CA LYS A 79 -3.89 -23.74 -3.04
C LYS A 79 -4.22 -22.74 -1.92
N ARG A 80 -3.69 -21.51 -2.06
CA ARG A 80 -3.89 -20.41 -1.12
C ARG A 80 -4.78 -19.34 -1.76
N LYS A 81 -5.83 -18.95 -1.06
CA LYS A 81 -6.80 -17.96 -1.53
C LYS A 81 -6.54 -16.60 -0.87
N SER A 82 -6.93 -15.53 -1.55
CA SER A 82 -6.96 -14.18 -0.98
C SER A 82 -8.06 -13.37 -1.66
N ILE A 83 -8.63 -12.44 -0.91
CA ILE A 83 -9.50 -11.39 -1.43
C ILE A 83 -8.66 -10.12 -1.50
N ILE A 84 -8.68 -9.44 -2.65
CA ILE A 84 -7.98 -8.17 -2.84
C ILE A 84 -9.01 -7.05 -2.77
N VAL A 85 -8.71 -6.02 -2.00
CA VAL A 85 -9.46 -4.76 -1.92
C VAL A 85 -8.49 -3.63 -2.26
N ALA A 86 -8.57 -3.09 -3.46
CA ALA A 86 -7.72 -2.00 -3.90
C ALA A 86 -8.45 -0.66 -3.80
N ILE A 87 -7.76 0.36 -3.28
CA ILE A 87 -8.31 1.70 -3.07
C ILE A 87 -7.52 2.67 -3.92
N GLY A 88 -8.20 3.22 -4.91
CA GLY A 88 -7.68 4.19 -5.84
C GLY A 88 -8.58 5.40 -5.98
N TYR A 89 -8.42 6.11 -7.09
CA TYR A 89 -9.17 7.29 -7.46
C TYR A 89 -10.01 6.98 -8.70
N PRO A 90 -11.13 7.67 -8.93
CA PRO A 90 -11.96 7.41 -10.11
C PRO A 90 -11.17 7.49 -11.42
N ASP A 91 -11.39 6.53 -12.31
CA ASP A 91 -10.73 6.48 -13.63
C ASP A 91 -10.97 7.77 -14.45
N ALA A 92 -12.07 8.48 -14.22
CA ALA A 92 -12.36 9.77 -14.85
C ALA A 92 -11.40 10.91 -14.42
N GLU A 93 -10.70 10.76 -13.29
CA GLU A 93 -9.74 11.75 -12.78
C GLU A 93 -8.32 11.52 -13.29
N THR A 94 -8.07 10.47 -14.08
CA THR A 94 -6.70 10.08 -14.39
C THR A 94 -6.51 9.51 -15.80
N GLU A 95 -5.48 10.02 -16.49
CA GLU A 95 -4.91 9.38 -17.69
C GLU A 95 -3.75 8.43 -17.34
N THR A 96 -3.42 8.31 -16.05
CA THR A 96 -2.34 7.47 -15.53
C THR A 96 -2.82 6.59 -14.37
N VAL A 97 -1.93 5.81 -13.74
CA VAL A 97 -2.30 4.96 -12.59
C VAL A 97 -2.11 5.63 -11.23
N TYR A 98 -1.66 6.89 -11.20
CA TYR A 98 -1.50 7.67 -9.97
C TYR A 98 -2.14 9.05 -10.11
N VAL A 99 -2.69 9.58 -9.02
CA VAL A 99 -3.17 10.97 -8.95
C VAL A 99 -2.29 11.73 -7.95
N PRO A 100 -1.18 12.35 -8.38
CA PRO A 100 -0.15 12.88 -7.47
C PRO A 100 -0.69 13.82 -6.39
N ALA A 101 -1.55 14.77 -6.76
CA ALA A 101 -2.12 15.73 -5.81
C ALA A 101 -2.94 15.04 -4.71
N ARG A 102 -3.73 14.03 -5.07
CA ARG A 102 -4.59 13.31 -4.15
C ARG A 102 -3.80 12.36 -3.25
N ARG A 103 -2.96 11.53 -3.84
CA ARG A 103 -2.15 10.56 -3.07
C ARG A 103 -1.15 11.23 -2.14
N SER A 104 -0.57 12.36 -2.54
CA SER A 104 0.32 13.11 -1.65
C SER A 104 -0.42 13.66 -0.43
N PHE A 105 -1.68 14.09 -0.59
CA PHE A 105 -2.50 14.47 0.54
C PHE A 105 -2.91 13.25 1.38
N ASP A 106 -3.59 12.27 0.77
CA ASP A 106 -4.21 11.15 1.47
C ASP A 106 -3.20 10.22 2.17
N LEU A 107 -1.97 10.10 1.66
CA LEU A 107 -1.00 9.12 2.14
C LEU A 107 0.12 9.71 3.01
N THR A 108 0.15 11.04 3.22
CA THR A 108 1.17 11.65 4.09
C THR A 108 0.62 11.96 5.49
N PRO A 109 1.33 11.59 6.57
CA PRO A 109 0.92 11.86 7.95
C PRO A 109 0.83 13.35 8.25
N PRO A 110 -0.10 13.78 9.14
CA PRO A 110 0.04 15.07 9.80
C PRO A 110 1.27 15.05 10.72
N ALA A 111 1.90 16.22 10.90
CA ALA A 111 3.07 16.38 11.75
C ALA A 111 2.96 17.62 12.62
N LYS A 112 3.42 17.53 13.89
CA LYS A 112 3.33 18.62 14.87
C LYS A 112 4.20 19.82 14.52
N LYS A 113 5.34 19.58 13.87
CA LYS A 113 6.31 20.63 13.47
C LYS A 113 5.95 21.33 12.16
N GLY A 114 4.80 21.01 11.57
CA GLY A 114 4.43 21.44 10.23
C GLY A 114 4.85 20.44 9.16
N LEU A 115 4.43 20.71 7.93
CA LEU A 115 4.66 19.88 6.75
C LEU A 115 5.56 20.62 5.76
N PRO A 116 6.33 19.89 4.92
CA PRO A 116 7.19 20.52 3.96
C PRO A 116 6.36 21.27 2.91
N GLN A 117 6.88 22.40 2.44
CA GLN A 117 6.28 23.15 1.34
C GLN A 117 6.88 22.67 0.03
N TRP A 118 6.14 21.86 -0.72
CA TRP A 118 6.55 21.36 -2.03
C TRP A 118 5.82 22.10 -3.15
N PRO A 119 6.50 22.99 -3.90
CA PRO A 119 5.88 23.68 -5.02
C PRO A 119 5.36 22.68 -6.06
N VAL A 120 4.13 22.90 -6.52
CA VAL A 120 3.57 22.19 -7.66
C VAL A 120 4.32 22.64 -8.91
N LYS A 121 4.70 21.69 -9.76
CA LYS A 121 5.38 21.96 -11.02
C LYS A 121 4.51 21.58 -12.21
N ASP A 122 4.60 22.36 -13.28
CA ASP A 122 3.98 22.05 -14.57
C ASP A 122 4.77 20.97 -15.34
N ALA A 123 4.30 20.64 -16.55
CA ALA A 123 4.95 19.64 -17.42
C ALA A 123 6.38 20.04 -17.87
N ASP A 124 6.71 21.34 -17.87
CA ASP A 124 8.04 21.85 -18.18
C ASP A 124 8.94 21.91 -16.92
N GLY A 125 8.42 21.53 -15.75
CA GLY A 125 9.13 21.56 -14.47
C GLY A 125 9.18 22.94 -13.80
N ARG A 126 8.40 23.91 -14.26
CA ARG A 126 8.31 25.26 -13.67
C ARG A 126 7.31 25.28 -12.53
N GLU A 127 7.56 26.11 -11.52
CA GLU A 127 6.62 26.27 -10.40
C GLU A 127 5.31 26.90 -10.87
N VAL A 128 4.20 26.26 -10.51
CA VAL A 128 2.86 26.79 -10.73
C VAL A 128 2.61 27.91 -9.72
N THR A 129 2.06 29.03 -10.19
CA THR A 129 1.72 30.18 -9.35
C THR A 129 0.22 30.46 -9.36
N ASP A 130 -0.28 31.09 -8.30
CA ASP A 130 -1.66 31.57 -8.22
C ASP A 130 -1.87 32.89 -8.99
N GLY A 131 -3.08 33.45 -8.91
CA GLY A 131 -3.43 34.69 -9.60
C GLY A 131 -2.63 35.93 -9.16
N ASP A 132 -1.97 35.86 -8.01
CA ASP A 132 -1.15 36.92 -7.42
C ASP A 132 0.36 36.66 -7.60
N GLY A 133 0.74 35.55 -8.23
CA GLY A 133 2.12 35.18 -8.54
C GLY A 133 2.84 34.41 -7.42
N HIS A 134 2.12 33.91 -6.42
CA HIS A 134 2.71 33.09 -5.34
C HIS A 134 2.77 31.60 -5.73
N PRO A 135 3.81 30.85 -5.33
CA PRO A 135 3.89 29.41 -5.61
C PRO A 135 2.70 28.64 -5.01
N VAL A 136 2.11 27.77 -5.81
CA VAL A 136 1.10 26.81 -5.36
C VAL A 136 1.82 25.61 -4.76
N TYR A 137 1.47 25.24 -3.54
CA TYR A 137 2.07 24.12 -2.84
C TYR A 137 1.19 22.88 -2.87
N MET A 138 1.84 21.72 -2.94
CA MET A 138 1.18 20.43 -2.83
C MET A 138 0.51 20.29 -1.47
N LYS A 139 -0.77 19.88 -1.47
CA LYS A 139 -1.49 19.59 -0.23
C LYS A 139 -0.98 18.27 0.36
N LEU A 140 -0.65 18.26 1.65
CA LEU A 140 -0.09 17.14 2.41
C LEU A 140 -0.83 16.95 3.74
N GLY A 141 -0.61 15.84 4.45
CA GLY A 141 -1.05 15.63 5.83
C GLY A 141 -2.44 15.01 6.01
N GLY A 142 -3.02 14.44 4.95
CA GLY A 142 -4.38 13.90 4.93
C GLY A 142 -4.54 12.50 5.50
N ALA A 143 -3.47 11.82 5.92
CA ALA A 143 -3.53 10.43 6.35
C ALA A 143 -4.53 10.14 7.48
N ALA A 144 -4.71 11.06 8.43
CA ALA A 144 -5.71 10.87 9.49
C ALA A 144 -7.13 10.72 8.93
N THR A 145 -7.47 11.51 7.92
CA THR A 145 -8.81 11.50 7.35
C THR A 145 -8.99 10.41 6.30
N PHE A 146 -7.93 10.08 5.55
CA PHE A 146 -7.96 8.89 4.72
C PHE A 146 -8.10 7.61 5.57
N HIS A 147 -7.41 7.53 6.70
CA HIS A 147 -7.59 6.45 7.68
C HIS A 147 -9.04 6.36 8.19
N ALA A 148 -9.66 7.48 8.57
CA ALA A 148 -11.08 7.50 8.94
C ALA A 148 -11.98 7.00 7.80
N THR A 149 -11.68 7.39 6.55
CA THR A 149 -12.40 6.88 5.37
C THR A 149 -12.29 5.35 5.24
N LEU A 150 -11.13 4.76 5.53
CA LEU A 150 -10.99 3.31 5.55
C LEU A 150 -11.91 2.65 6.59
N VAL A 151 -11.89 3.17 7.82
CA VAL A 151 -12.58 2.62 8.98
C VAL A 151 -14.09 2.80 8.88
N ASP A 152 -14.54 4.01 8.56
CA ASP A 152 -15.94 4.40 8.69
C ASP A 152 -16.73 4.21 7.40
N VAL A 153 -16.05 4.13 6.25
CA VAL A 153 -16.71 4.05 4.93
C VAL A 153 -16.33 2.77 4.19
N VAL A 154 -15.05 2.56 3.87
CA VAL A 154 -14.62 1.46 2.98
C VAL A 154 -14.86 0.10 3.61
N ILE A 155 -14.40 -0.12 4.85
CA ILE A 155 -14.55 -1.41 5.54
C ILE A 155 -16.04 -1.81 5.68
N PRO A 156 -16.94 -0.94 6.17
CA PRO A 156 -18.37 -1.25 6.22
C PRO A 156 -19.02 -1.52 4.86
N LEU A 157 -18.54 -0.87 3.79
CA LEU A 157 -19.05 -1.07 2.43
C LEU A 157 -18.77 -2.48 1.89
N LEU A 158 -17.66 -3.11 2.30
CA LEU A 158 -17.23 -4.40 1.75
C LEU A 158 -18.31 -5.47 1.87
N SER A 159 -18.74 -5.78 3.09
CA SER A 159 -19.77 -6.80 3.32
C SER A 159 -21.19 -6.31 3.05
N ARG A 160 -21.42 -4.99 2.99
CA ARG A 160 -22.74 -4.44 2.67
C ARG A 160 -23.07 -4.52 1.18
N GLU A 161 -22.08 -4.23 0.32
CA GLU A 161 -22.33 -3.99 -1.11
C GLU A 161 -21.36 -4.71 -2.04
N LEU A 162 -20.05 -4.71 -1.75
CA LEU A 162 -19.06 -5.18 -2.70
C LEU A 162 -18.89 -6.71 -2.70
N LEU A 163 -18.95 -7.35 -1.54
CA LEU A 163 -18.79 -8.78 -1.34
C LEU A 163 -19.64 -9.26 -0.15
N PRO A 164 -20.96 -9.44 -0.31
CA PRO A 164 -21.87 -9.77 0.81
C PRO A 164 -21.61 -11.11 1.52
N SER A 165 -20.82 -12.00 0.91
CA SER A 165 -20.33 -13.22 1.54
C SER A 165 -19.23 -12.97 2.58
N LEU A 166 -18.63 -11.77 2.59
CA LEU A 166 -17.56 -11.41 3.51
C LEU A 166 -18.11 -11.25 4.94
N PRO A 167 -17.53 -11.93 5.95
CA PRO A 167 -17.87 -11.71 7.34
C PRO A 167 -17.63 -10.25 7.79
N ALA A 168 -18.15 -9.92 8.97
CA ALA A 168 -17.78 -8.68 9.64
C ALA A 168 -16.26 -8.57 9.80
N TRP A 169 -15.72 -7.36 9.69
CA TRP A 169 -14.28 -7.10 9.64
C TRP A 169 -13.51 -7.72 10.81
N ASP A 170 -14.07 -7.64 12.01
CA ASP A 170 -13.49 -8.17 13.25
C ASP A 170 -13.53 -9.71 13.36
N ARG A 171 -14.22 -10.40 12.45
CA ARG A 171 -14.28 -11.86 12.36
C ARG A 171 -13.30 -12.46 11.35
N LEU A 172 -12.64 -11.64 10.55
CA LEU A 172 -11.66 -12.12 9.58
C LEU A 172 -10.41 -12.61 10.33
N ALA A 173 -9.91 -13.78 9.94
CA ALA A 173 -8.72 -14.36 10.54
C ALA A 173 -7.44 -13.58 10.20
N THR A 174 -7.41 -12.95 9.02
CA THR A 174 -6.24 -12.23 8.52
C THR A 174 -6.65 -11.01 7.70
N ARG A 175 -6.34 -9.82 8.21
CA ARG A 175 -6.54 -8.52 7.56
C ARG A 175 -5.19 -7.92 7.25
N VAL A 176 -4.98 -7.51 6.01
CA VAL A 176 -3.67 -7.01 5.54
C VAL A 176 -3.83 -5.61 4.95
N LEU A 177 -2.91 -4.71 5.26
CA LEU A 177 -2.76 -3.42 4.58
C LEU A 177 -1.43 -3.40 3.84
N SER A 178 -1.46 -3.09 2.55
CA SER A 178 -0.29 -3.02 1.68
C SER A 178 -0.20 -1.69 0.95
N GLY A 179 0.98 -1.09 0.93
CA GLY A 179 1.23 0.16 0.23
C GLY A 179 2.70 0.35 -0.13
N HIS A 180 2.93 1.10 -1.21
CA HIS A 180 4.27 1.42 -1.72
C HIS A 180 4.56 2.92 -1.62
N SER A 181 5.82 3.31 -1.35
CA SER A 181 6.24 4.72 -1.32
C SER A 181 5.44 5.51 -0.26
N PHE A 182 4.71 6.56 -0.62
CA PHE A 182 3.74 7.19 0.31
C PHE A 182 2.64 6.23 0.78
N GLY A 183 2.21 5.28 -0.04
CA GLY A 183 1.34 4.19 0.44
C GLY A 183 2.01 3.36 1.53
N GLY A 184 3.32 3.11 1.43
CA GLY A 184 4.10 2.43 2.48
C GLY A 184 4.21 3.29 3.75
N LEU A 185 4.40 4.60 3.59
CA LEU A 185 4.38 5.57 4.69
C LEU A 185 3.00 5.59 5.39
N PHE A 186 1.90 5.59 4.63
CA PHE A 186 0.55 5.47 5.19
C PHE A 186 0.34 4.12 5.89
N THR A 187 0.84 3.02 5.34
CA THR A 187 0.77 1.71 5.99
C THR A 187 1.45 1.73 7.36
N LEU A 188 2.61 2.40 7.49
CA LEU A 188 3.27 2.63 8.78
C LEU A 188 2.45 3.55 9.69
N TYR A 189 1.86 4.61 9.15
CA TYR A 189 0.97 5.50 9.90
C TYR A 189 -0.22 4.74 10.49
N ALA A 190 -0.92 3.92 9.71
CA ALA A 190 -2.05 3.12 10.16
C ALA A 190 -1.63 2.11 11.23
N LEU A 191 -0.48 1.45 11.06
CA LEU A 191 0.11 0.56 12.07
C LEU A 191 0.35 1.29 13.40
N PHE A 192 1.02 2.44 13.38
CA PHE A 192 1.41 3.13 14.62
C PHE A 192 0.25 3.85 15.30
N THR A 193 -0.81 4.20 14.58
CA THR A 193 -1.97 4.94 15.13
C THR A 193 -3.17 4.04 15.44
N SER A 194 -3.33 2.92 14.75
CA SER A 194 -4.43 1.96 14.90
C SER A 194 -3.96 0.51 14.72
N PRO A 195 -3.02 0.01 15.54
CA PRO A 195 -2.34 -1.27 15.34
C PRO A 195 -3.25 -2.49 15.25
N GLY A 196 -4.47 -2.43 15.81
CA GLY A 196 -5.46 -3.52 15.77
C GLY A 196 -6.42 -3.50 14.57
N LEU A 197 -6.31 -2.52 13.67
CA LEU A 197 -7.19 -2.39 12.51
C LEU A 197 -6.89 -3.48 11.46
N PHE A 198 -5.61 -3.77 11.24
CA PHE A 198 -5.09 -4.86 10.41
C PHE A 198 -4.15 -5.75 11.24
N ASP A 199 -3.95 -6.99 10.79
CA ASP A 199 -3.07 -7.97 11.45
C ASP A 199 -1.67 -7.97 10.82
N VAL A 200 -1.58 -7.73 9.51
CA VAL A 200 -0.32 -7.68 8.75
C VAL A 200 -0.21 -6.37 7.98
N TYR A 201 0.93 -5.71 8.11
CA TYR A 201 1.23 -4.45 7.43
C TYR A 201 2.40 -4.67 6.46
N MET A 202 2.16 -4.52 5.16
CA MET A 202 3.15 -4.64 4.10
C MET A 202 3.55 -3.24 3.62
N ALA A 203 4.63 -2.71 4.18
CA ALA A 203 5.17 -1.40 3.87
C ALA A 203 6.34 -1.53 2.89
N ALA A 204 6.05 -1.38 1.60
CA ALA A 204 7.02 -1.49 0.53
C ALA A 204 7.69 -0.14 0.23
N SER A 205 9.02 -0.09 0.28
CA SER A 205 9.81 1.13 0.02
C SER A 205 9.21 2.37 0.71
N PRO A 206 8.88 2.27 2.02
CA PRO A 206 8.10 3.31 2.69
C PRO A 206 8.90 4.60 2.72
N SER A 207 8.27 5.73 2.37
CA SER A 207 8.92 7.04 2.36
C SER A 207 9.18 7.59 3.78
N ILE A 208 9.94 6.86 4.59
CA ILE A 208 10.28 7.19 5.98
C ILE A 208 10.98 8.55 6.03
N TRP A 209 11.80 8.88 5.03
CA TRP A 209 12.46 10.18 4.88
C TRP A 209 11.52 11.39 4.84
N PHE A 210 10.23 11.18 4.59
CA PHE A 210 9.26 12.25 4.48
C PHE A 210 9.24 13.13 5.73
N ASN A 211 9.34 14.45 5.51
CA ASN A 211 9.27 15.47 6.55
C ASN A 211 10.26 15.18 7.70
N ASP A 212 11.54 15.04 7.35
CA ASP A 212 12.66 14.80 8.27
C ASP A 212 12.42 13.61 9.22
N GLU A 213 11.96 12.49 8.65
CA GLU A 213 11.64 11.27 9.40
C GLU A 213 10.59 11.45 10.51
N SER A 214 9.65 12.40 10.31
CA SER A 214 8.58 12.70 11.28
C SER A 214 7.79 11.46 11.72
N ILE A 215 7.59 10.47 10.83
CA ILE A 215 6.90 9.21 11.18
C ILE A 215 7.61 8.47 12.33
N VAL A 216 8.95 8.52 12.39
CA VAL A 216 9.76 7.92 13.44
C VAL A 216 9.69 8.76 14.72
N ALA A 217 9.86 10.08 14.58
CA ALA A 217 9.91 11.00 15.71
C ALA A 217 8.55 11.20 16.40
N GLU A 218 7.44 10.98 15.70
CA GLU A 218 6.09 11.23 16.20
C GLU A 218 5.27 9.94 16.37
N GLN A 219 4.79 9.32 15.29
CA GLN A 219 3.85 8.20 15.40
C GLN A 219 4.50 6.92 15.93
N GLU A 220 5.69 6.55 15.44
CA GLU A 220 6.41 5.37 15.95
C GLU A 220 6.78 5.55 17.43
N ALA A 221 7.35 6.71 17.80
CA ALA A 221 7.68 7.02 19.19
C ALA A 221 6.46 6.96 20.12
N ALA A 222 5.31 7.46 19.67
CA ALA A 222 4.05 7.36 20.42
C ALA A 222 3.58 5.91 20.58
N PHE A 223 3.65 5.10 19.52
CA PHE A 223 3.30 3.68 19.54
C PHE A 223 4.19 2.89 20.51
N LEU A 224 5.50 3.09 20.45
CA LEU A 224 6.47 2.41 21.33
C LEU A 224 6.41 2.90 22.78
N GLY A 225 5.92 4.12 23.01
CA GLY A 225 5.68 4.67 24.36
C GLY A 225 4.47 4.06 25.06
N GLN A 226 3.59 3.38 24.33
CA GLN A 226 2.49 2.60 24.91
C GLN A 226 2.96 1.19 25.29
N PRO A 227 2.32 0.52 26.28
CA PRO A 227 2.58 -0.89 26.53
C PRO A 227 2.42 -1.70 25.24
N PRO A 228 3.24 -2.76 25.03
CA PRO A 228 3.04 -3.65 23.90
C PRO A 228 1.58 -4.08 23.82
N PRO A 229 0.98 -4.17 22.61
CA PRO A 229 -0.38 -4.65 22.45
C PRO A 229 -0.53 -5.97 23.20
N ALA A 230 -1.23 -5.92 24.34
CA ALA A 230 -1.47 -7.10 25.15
C ALA A 230 -2.48 -7.97 24.41
N ALA A 231 -2.39 -9.29 24.55
CA ALA A 231 -3.49 -10.20 24.18
C ALA A 231 -4.77 -9.98 25.04
N ALA A 232 -4.88 -8.86 25.76
CA ALA A 232 -5.92 -8.55 26.73
C ALA A 232 -7.32 -8.40 26.12
N ASP A 233 -7.40 -8.23 24.80
CA ASP A 233 -8.62 -8.26 24.00
C ASP A 233 -8.65 -9.46 23.01
N GLY A 234 -7.74 -10.42 23.17
CA GLY A 234 -7.59 -11.58 22.28
C GLY A 234 -6.99 -11.27 20.91
N ARG A 235 -6.61 -10.00 20.63
CA ARG A 235 -5.99 -9.63 19.34
C ARG A 235 -4.51 -9.96 19.32
N GLN A 236 -4.03 -10.43 18.16
CA GLN A 236 -2.62 -10.75 17.95
C GLN A 236 -1.80 -9.47 17.80
N LYS A 237 -0.53 -9.49 18.24
CA LYS A 237 0.42 -8.42 17.95
C LYS A 237 0.55 -8.25 16.43
N PRO A 238 0.69 -7.02 15.92
CA PRO A 238 0.82 -6.79 14.48
C PRO A 238 2.08 -7.45 13.93
N VAL A 239 2.00 -7.82 12.66
CA VAL A 239 3.14 -8.27 11.85
C VAL A 239 3.50 -7.16 10.87
N LEU A 240 4.77 -6.84 10.74
CA LEU A 240 5.27 -5.81 9.82
C LEU A 240 6.23 -6.43 8.79
N TYR A 241 5.91 -6.28 7.51
CA TYR A 241 6.77 -6.62 6.39
C TYR A 241 7.31 -5.33 5.77
N LEU A 242 8.62 -5.15 5.84
CA LEU A 242 9.36 -4.04 5.28
C LEU A 242 10.19 -4.50 4.09
N ASN A 243 10.24 -3.67 3.06
CA ASN A 243 11.02 -3.96 1.87
C ASN A 243 11.61 -2.68 1.27
N SER A 244 12.69 -2.82 0.51
CA SER A 244 13.26 -1.77 -0.35
C SER A 244 14.03 -2.40 -1.51
N GLY A 245 14.06 -1.74 -2.66
CA GLY A 245 14.97 -2.06 -3.75
C GLY A 245 16.34 -1.42 -3.52
N THR A 246 17.44 -2.14 -3.73
CA THR A 246 18.77 -1.54 -3.53
C THR A 246 19.07 -0.45 -4.56
N GLY A 247 18.41 -0.46 -5.72
CA GLY A 247 18.49 0.61 -6.74
C GLY A 247 17.87 1.94 -6.30
N GLU A 248 17.26 2.00 -5.12
CA GLU A 248 16.73 3.23 -4.53
C GLU A 248 17.79 4.06 -3.82
N GLU A 249 18.96 3.49 -3.51
CA GLU A 249 20.02 4.18 -2.76
C GLU A 249 21.43 3.61 -3.02
N LEU A 250 21.57 2.28 -3.07
CA LEU A 250 22.87 1.58 -3.01
C LEU A 250 23.39 1.19 -4.40
N ASP A 251 22.53 0.59 -5.23
CA ASP A 251 22.87 0.02 -6.53
C ASP A 251 22.30 0.88 -7.66
N VAL A 252 22.63 2.18 -7.67
CA VAL A 252 22.11 3.13 -8.66
C VAL A 252 22.99 3.12 -9.92
N PHE A 253 22.41 2.69 -11.05
CA PHE A 253 23.09 2.63 -12.35
C PHE A 253 22.64 3.75 -13.31
N PRO A 254 23.49 4.14 -14.29
CA PRO A 254 23.10 5.08 -15.33
C PRO A 254 22.05 4.45 -16.27
N LYS A 255 21.12 5.28 -16.75
CA LYS A 255 20.17 4.94 -17.82
C LYS A 255 20.87 5.06 -19.17
N PRO A 256 20.35 4.41 -20.24
CA PRO A 256 20.97 4.48 -21.57
C PRO A 256 21.17 5.89 -22.13
N ASP A 257 20.33 6.84 -21.72
CA ASP A 257 20.29 8.23 -22.16
C ASP A 257 20.88 9.23 -21.15
N ASP A 258 21.48 8.74 -20.06
CA ASP A 258 22.10 9.64 -19.07
C ASP A 258 23.36 10.32 -19.60
N THR A 259 23.46 11.61 -19.29
CA THR A 259 24.74 12.30 -19.20
C THR A 259 25.33 12.11 -17.80
N ASP A 260 26.63 12.32 -17.63
CA ASP A 260 27.27 12.30 -16.30
C ASP A 260 26.56 13.24 -15.30
N ALA A 261 26.09 14.39 -15.77
CA ALA A 261 25.39 15.37 -14.95
C ALA A 261 24.00 14.90 -14.53
N THR A 262 23.20 14.33 -15.44
CA THR A 262 21.86 13.81 -15.12
C THR A 262 21.93 12.58 -14.23
N PHE A 263 22.92 11.71 -14.46
CA PHE A 263 23.16 10.56 -13.59
C PHE A 263 23.55 10.99 -12.19
N LYS A 264 24.52 11.91 -12.05
CA LYS A 264 24.95 12.44 -10.75
C LYS A 264 23.80 13.12 -10.00
N ALA A 265 23.01 13.95 -10.68
CA ALA A 265 21.84 14.58 -10.07
C ALA A 265 20.82 13.55 -9.56
N ARG A 266 20.58 12.46 -10.31
CA ARG A 266 19.72 11.36 -9.84
C ARG A 266 20.31 10.63 -8.64
N GLN A 267 21.62 10.35 -8.64
CA GLN A 267 22.29 9.73 -7.50
C GLN A 267 22.17 10.59 -6.23
N ASP A 268 22.39 11.90 -6.35
CA ASP A 268 22.28 12.84 -5.22
C ASP A 268 20.85 12.89 -4.69
N PHE A 269 19.86 13.01 -5.58
CA PHE A 269 18.45 13.00 -5.20
C PHE A 269 18.04 11.71 -4.46
N LEU A 270 18.51 10.54 -4.93
CA LEU A 270 18.21 9.25 -4.29
C LEU A 270 18.93 9.10 -2.95
N ALA A 271 20.21 9.50 -2.88
CA ALA A 271 21.00 9.46 -1.65
C ALA A 271 20.38 10.29 -0.53
N GLU A 272 19.78 11.45 -0.85
CA GLU A 272 19.05 12.29 0.13
C GLU A 272 17.82 11.59 0.74
N LYS A 273 17.24 10.58 0.07
CA LYS A 273 16.06 9.88 0.57
C LYS A 273 16.40 8.76 1.54
N HIS A 274 17.65 8.30 1.58
CA HIS A 274 18.11 7.25 2.48
C HIS A 274 17.15 6.03 2.55
N MET A 275 16.56 5.62 1.41
CA MET A 275 15.43 4.69 1.41
C MET A 275 15.76 3.34 2.04
N CYS A 276 16.84 2.69 1.59
CA CYS A 276 17.28 1.40 2.12
C CYS A 276 17.77 1.55 3.55
N THR A 277 18.54 2.62 3.82
CA THR A 277 19.10 2.90 5.14
C THR A 277 18.01 3.11 6.20
N ASN A 278 17.02 3.95 5.92
CA ASN A 278 15.91 4.24 6.83
C ASN A 278 15.02 3.01 7.05
N THR A 279 14.70 2.27 5.99
CA THR A 279 13.91 1.04 6.06
C THR A 279 14.61 -0.01 6.93
N ARG A 280 15.92 -0.22 6.72
CA ARG A 280 16.74 -1.15 7.50
C ARG A 280 16.87 -0.71 8.97
N ALA A 281 17.08 0.57 9.22
CA ALA A 281 17.19 1.13 10.56
C ALA A 281 15.89 0.97 11.36
N MET A 282 14.73 1.22 10.73
CA MET A 282 13.42 0.98 11.33
C MET A 282 13.23 -0.51 11.65
N ALA A 283 13.46 -1.41 10.68
CA ALA A 283 13.32 -2.84 10.91
C ALA A 283 14.18 -3.32 12.10
N ALA A 284 15.46 -2.96 12.10
CA ALA A 284 16.41 -3.35 13.16
C ALA A 284 16.03 -2.81 14.55
N ARG A 285 15.34 -1.67 14.62
CA ARG A 285 14.83 -1.10 15.87
C ARG A 285 13.57 -1.82 16.32
N LEU A 286 12.58 -1.99 15.45
CA LEU A 286 11.29 -2.60 15.78
C LEU A 286 11.41 -4.10 16.11
N GLN A 287 12.34 -4.82 15.47
CA GLN A 287 12.67 -6.21 15.78
C GLN A 287 13.12 -6.45 17.23
N LYS A 288 13.57 -5.40 17.94
CA LYS A 288 14.03 -5.49 19.34
C LYS A 288 12.92 -5.20 20.35
N THR A 289 11.73 -4.86 19.88
CA THR A 289 10.58 -4.49 20.72
C THR A 289 9.66 -5.69 20.91
N GLU A 290 8.87 -5.67 21.98
CA GLU A 290 7.83 -6.69 22.19
C GLU A 290 6.50 -6.31 21.52
N HIS A 291 6.45 -5.21 20.77
CA HIS A 291 5.22 -4.69 20.17
C HIS A 291 4.73 -5.49 18.96
N PHE A 292 5.59 -6.32 18.35
CA PHE A 292 5.30 -7.06 17.12
C PHE A 292 5.32 -8.57 17.34
N ALA A 293 4.51 -9.29 16.58
CA ALA A 293 4.61 -10.74 16.46
C ALA A 293 5.79 -11.14 15.56
N ASP A 294 6.01 -10.36 14.50
CA ASP A 294 7.12 -10.53 13.56
C ASP A 294 7.40 -9.19 12.86
N VAL A 295 8.68 -8.93 12.59
CA VAL A 295 9.15 -7.81 11.76
C VAL A 295 10.12 -8.38 10.75
N TRP A 296 9.65 -8.50 9.51
CA TRP A 296 10.41 -9.08 8.41
C TRP A 296 10.92 -7.98 7.49
N LEU A 297 12.22 -7.99 7.21
CA LEU A 297 12.87 -7.11 6.24
C LEU A 297 13.34 -7.94 5.05
N GLN A 298 13.00 -7.53 3.83
CA GLN A 298 13.62 -8.07 2.63
C GLN A 298 13.98 -6.96 1.63
N GLU A 299 15.27 -6.88 1.31
CA GLU A 299 15.80 -5.98 0.29
C GLU A 299 15.94 -6.71 -1.06
N PHE A 300 15.61 -6.03 -2.15
CA PHE A 300 15.67 -6.57 -3.51
C PHE A 300 16.84 -5.97 -4.28
N THR A 301 17.83 -6.80 -4.57
CA THR A 301 19.01 -6.37 -5.32
C THR A 301 18.60 -5.88 -6.72
N TYR A 302 19.09 -4.70 -7.11
CA TYR A 302 18.90 -4.05 -8.42
C TYR A 302 17.49 -3.57 -8.76
N GLU A 303 16.49 -3.85 -7.93
CA GLU A 303 15.17 -3.26 -8.13
C GLU A 303 15.24 -1.75 -7.80
N ASP A 304 14.68 -0.93 -8.69
CA ASP A 304 14.49 0.50 -8.46
C ASP A 304 13.20 0.77 -7.69
N HIS A 305 12.89 2.06 -7.44
CA HIS A 305 11.72 2.44 -6.67
C HIS A 305 10.41 1.84 -7.22
N MET A 306 10.24 1.78 -8.54
CA MET A 306 9.00 1.33 -9.15
C MET A 306 8.95 -0.18 -9.32
N SER A 307 10.06 -0.80 -9.75
CA SER A 307 10.12 -2.24 -9.93
C SER A 307 10.04 -2.98 -8.59
N ALA A 308 10.64 -2.42 -7.53
CA ALA A 308 10.54 -2.95 -6.16
C ALA A 308 9.09 -3.00 -5.65
N ALA A 309 8.20 -2.12 -6.11
CA ALA A 309 6.80 -2.09 -5.64
C ALA A 309 6.06 -3.41 -5.93
N VAL A 310 6.14 -3.89 -7.17
CA VAL A 310 5.46 -5.12 -7.59
C VAL A 310 6.13 -6.36 -7.00
N VAL A 311 7.47 -6.35 -6.91
CA VAL A 311 8.23 -7.42 -6.28
C VAL A 311 7.92 -7.51 -4.79
N ALA A 312 7.84 -6.39 -4.08
CA ALA A 312 7.45 -6.33 -2.67
C ALA A 312 6.05 -6.88 -2.45
N LEU A 313 5.09 -6.50 -3.29
CA LEU A 313 3.71 -7.01 -3.21
C LEU A 313 3.68 -8.53 -3.37
N GLN A 314 4.34 -9.07 -4.40
CA GLN A 314 4.41 -10.52 -4.60
C GLN A 314 5.10 -11.24 -3.44
N ARG A 315 6.22 -10.69 -2.95
CA ARG A 315 7.01 -11.29 -1.87
C ARG A 315 6.30 -11.25 -0.52
N GLY A 316 5.62 -10.14 -0.20
CA GLY A 316 4.76 -10.01 0.96
C GLY A 316 3.60 -11.00 0.95
N MET A 317 2.92 -11.14 -0.19
CA MET A 317 1.85 -12.14 -0.35
C MET A 317 2.36 -13.58 -0.22
N ASN A 318 3.57 -13.88 -0.71
CA ASN A 318 4.17 -15.20 -0.55
C ASN A 318 4.58 -15.48 0.92
N LYS A 319 5.12 -14.46 1.61
CA LYS A 319 5.44 -14.53 3.05
C LYS A 319 4.18 -14.77 3.88
N LEU A 320 3.10 -14.05 3.58
CA LEU A 320 1.79 -14.17 4.23
C LEU A 320 1.28 -15.62 4.19
N HIS A 321 1.39 -16.26 3.03
CA HIS A 321 0.95 -17.64 2.81
C HIS A 321 1.96 -18.71 3.23
N ARG A 322 3.10 -18.29 3.82
CA ARG A 322 4.19 -19.14 4.29
C ARG A 322 4.73 -20.06 3.19
N GLU A 323 4.88 -19.51 1.98
CA GLU A 323 5.51 -20.21 0.87
C GLU A 323 6.92 -20.69 1.25
N TRP A 324 7.23 -21.95 0.96
CA TRP A 324 8.42 -22.67 1.47
C TRP A 324 9.76 -22.05 1.04
N TRP A 325 9.77 -21.30 -0.06
CA TRP A 325 10.96 -20.66 -0.64
C TRP A 325 11.12 -19.19 -0.20
N VAL A 326 10.16 -18.64 0.54
CA VAL A 326 10.33 -17.36 1.23
C VAL A 326 10.89 -17.68 2.61
N GLY A 327 12.16 -17.31 2.83
CA GLY A 327 12.88 -17.61 4.07
C GLY A 327 12.09 -17.24 5.34
N LYS A 328 12.37 -17.97 6.43
CA LYS A 328 11.83 -17.64 7.76
C LYS A 328 12.22 -16.23 8.16
#